data_AF-A0A4S3JTD4-F1
#
_entry.id   AF-A0A4S3JTD4-F1
#
_cell.length_a   1.000
_cell.length_b   1.000
_cell.length_c   1.000
_cell.angle_alpha   90.00
_cell.angle_beta   90.00
_cell.angle_gamma   90.00
#
_symmetry.space_group_name_H-M   'P 1'
#
loop_
_entity.id
_entity.type
_entity.pdbx_description
1 polymer ?
#
loop_
_entity_poly.entity_id
_entity_poly.type
_entity_poly.pdbx_seq_one_letter_code
_entity_poly.pdbx_strand_id
1 'polypeptide(L)'
;MGLPVGFYEWHICQLYVIFAEVASQSGLRLHESSPNPLTWFMCWFGEELVIEDHDLHHRKGWKKSYNYGKQTRVWDRVFSTSTPIECASENIDYENSAPTPLF
;
A
#
# COMPACT_ATOMS: atom_id res chain seq x y z
N MET A 1 -20.98 19.04 -6.64
CA MET A 1 -20.01 19.10 -7.74
C MET A 1 -19.37 17.72 -7.88
N GLY A 2 -19.32 17.16 -9.08
CA GLY A 2 -18.59 15.90 -9.35
C GLY A 2 -17.21 16.20 -9.91
N LEU A 3 -16.23 15.36 -9.62
CA LEU A 3 -14.98 15.34 -10.38
C LEU A 3 -15.33 14.73 -11.75
N PRO A 4 -15.22 15.46 -12.88
CA PRO A 4 -15.47 14.86 -14.19
C PRO A 4 -14.32 13.89 -14.49
N VAL A 5 -14.58 12.59 -14.30
CA VAL A 5 -13.64 11.53 -14.64
C VAL A 5 -14.14 10.90 -15.95
N GLY A 6 -13.42 11.13 -17.04
CA GLY A 6 -13.73 10.50 -18.32
C GLY A 6 -13.45 8.99 -18.29
N PHE A 7 -13.79 8.30 -19.38
CA PHE A 7 -13.61 6.85 -19.46
C PHE A 7 -12.16 6.42 -19.26
N TYR A 8 -11.20 7.09 -19.90
CA TYR A 8 -9.79 6.72 -19.85
C TYR A 8 -9.19 6.99 -18.48
N GLU A 9 -9.52 8.13 -17.88
CA GLU A 9 -9.09 8.50 -16.54
C GLU A 9 -9.62 7.48 -15.53
N TRP A 10 -10.90 7.13 -15.63
CA TRP A 10 -11.52 6.12 -14.77
C TRP A 10 -10.89 4.75 -14.97
N HIS A 11 -10.65 4.36 -16.22
CA HIS A 11 -10.05 3.08 -16.56
C HIS A 11 -8.64 2.94 -15.96
N ILE A 12 -7.80 3.97 -16.10
CA ILE A 12 -6.46 3.99 -15.49
C ILE A 12 -6.56 3.90 -13.97
N CYS A 13 -7.45 4.67 -13.32
CA CYS A 13 -7.66 4.56 -11.88
C CYS A 13 -8.03 3.13 -11.46
N GLN A 14 -8.91 2.45 -12.21
CA GLN A 14 -9.27 1.06 -11.93
C GLN A 14 -8.10 0.09 -12.11
N LEU A 15 -7.27 0.26 -13.15
CA LEU A 15 -6.07 -0.56 -13.35
C LEU A 15 -5.11 -0.44 -12.17
N TYR A 16 -4.88 0.76 -11.64
CA TYR A 16 -4.03 0.97 -10.47
C TYR A 16 -4.59 0.34 -9.20
N VAL A 17 -5.91 0.44 -8.97
CA VAL A 17 -6.57 -0.23 -7.83
C VAL A 17 -6.42 -1.74 -7.96
N ILE A 18 -6.71 -2.31 -9.13
CA ILE A 18 -6.60 -3.76 -9.37
C ILE A 18 -5.14 -4.21 -9.19
N PHE A 19 -4.17 -3.46 -9.72
CA PHE A 19 -2.76 -3.76 -9.56
C PHE A 19 -2.37 -3.83 -8.07
N ALA A 20 -2.68 -2.80 -7.28
CA ALA A 20 -2.34 -2.76 -5.87
C ALA A 20 -2.99 -3.91 -5.06
N GLU A 21 -4.26 -4.22 -5.34
CA GLU A 21 -5.00 -5.30 -4.68
C GLU A 21 -4.45 -6.69 -5.06
N VAL A 22 -4.12 -6.91 -6.34
CA VAL A 22 -3.57 -8.20 -6.80
C VAL A 22 -2.11 -8.37 -6.36
N ALA A 23 -1.30 -7.33 -6.44
CA ALA A 23 0.11 -7.38 -6.05
C ALA A 23 0.25 -7.74 -4.56
N SER A 24 -0.58 -7.17 -3.69
CA SER A 24 -0.59 -7.48 -2.26
C SER A 24 -1.10 -8.88 -1.91
N GLN A 25 -1.84 -9.53 -2.80
CA GLN A 25 -2.31 -10.91 -2.62
C GLN A 25 -1.44 -11.95 -3.35
N SER A 26 -0.46 -11.51 -4.13
CA SER A 26 0.41 -12.38 -4.94
C SER A 26 1.49 -13.12 -4.13
N GLY A 27 1.69 -12.73 -2.86
CA GLY A 27 2.78 -13.22 -2.02
C GLY A 27 4.15 -12.63 -2.35
N LEU A 28 4.23 -11.67 -3.28
CA LEU A 28 5.44 -10.90 -3.55
C LEU A 28 5.83 -10.05 -2.34
N ARG A 29 7.14 -9.98 -2.07
CA ARG A 29 7.73 -9.11 -1.04
C ARG A 29 8.36 -7.92 -1.72
N LEU A 30 7.54 -6.88 -1.93
CA LEU A 30 7.95 -5.63 -2.55
C LEU A 30 7.62 -4.48 -1.60
N HIS A 31 8.63 -3.64 -1.33
CA HIS A 31 8.40 -2.38 -0.65
C HIS A 31 7.92 -1.36 -1.69
N GLU A 32 6.62 -1.37 -1.93
CA GLU A 32 5.95 -0.44 -2.82
C GLU A 32 4.72 0.12 -2.11
N SER A 33 4.53 1.43 -2.18
CA SER A 33 3.37 2.09 -1.60
C SER A 33 2.24 2.19 -2.62
N SER A 34 1.00 2.16 -2.14
CA SER A 34 -0.17 2.44 -2.99
C SER A 34 -0.06 3.86 -3.60
N PRO A 35 -0.51 4.08 -4.85
CA PRO A 35 -0.45 5.39 -5.50
C PRO A 35 -1.15 6.45 -4.65
N ASN A 36 -0.36 7.37 -4.11
CA ASN A 36 -0.85 8.47 -3.28
C ASN A 36 0.01 9.72 -3.50
N PRO A 37 -0.57 10.88 -3.88
CA PRO A 37 0.17 12.13 -4.07
C PRO A 37 0.98 12.58 -2.84
N LEU A 38 0.63 12.06 -1.67
CA LEU A 38 1.24 12.39 -0.38
C LEU A 38 2.13 11.27 0.17
N THR A 39 2.46 10.22 -0.60
CA THR A 39 3.33 9.13 -0.13
C THR A 39 4.64 9.68 0.43
N TRP A 40 5.34 10.56 -0.31
CA TRP A 40 6.61 11.16 0.13
C TRP A 40 6.51 11.84 1.51
N PHE A 41 5.38 12.46 1.82
CA PHE A 41 5.14 13.12 3.10
C PHE A 41 4.90 12.08 4.20
N MET A 42 4.18 11.01 3.88
CA MET A 42 3.91 9.91 4.81
C MET A 42 5.17 9.11 5.12
N CYS A 43 6.08 8.95 4.16
CA CYS A 43 7.41 8.35 4.36
C CYS A 43 8.16 9.02 5.51
N TRP A 44 8.12 10.36 5.59
CA TRP A 44 8.78 11.11 6.68
C TRP A 44 8.25 10.77 8.06
N PHE A 45 6.98 10.35 8.18
CA PHE A 45 6.40 9.92 9.45
C PHE A 45 6.42 8.40 9.64
N GLY A 46 6.84 7.63 8.62
CA GLY A 46 6.74 6.16 8.60
C GLY A 46 5.31 5.63 8.47
N GLU A 47 4.37 6.49 8.05
CA GLU A 47 2.93 6.20 7.99
C GLU A 47 2.43 5.85 6.59
N GLU A 48 3.36 5.65 5.65
CA GLU A 48 3.06 5.08 4.34
C GLU A 48 2.40 3.71 4.49
N LEU A 49 1.54 3.38 3.54
CA LEU A 49 0.94 2.05 3.44
C LEU A 49 1.60 1.31 2.28
N VAL A 50 2.30 0.23 2.59
CA VAL A 50 2.96 -0.62 1.59
C VAL A 50 2.13 -1.86 1.27
N ILE A 51 2.44 -2.51 0.16
CA ILE A 51 1.85 -3.78 -0.29
C ILE A 51 1.79 -4.81 0.85
N GLU A 52 2.86 -4.91 1.65
CA GLU A 52 2.92 -5.83 2.77
C GLU A 52 1.86 -5.54 3.86
N ASP A 53 1.52 -4.28 4.12
CA ASP A 53 0.51 -3.95 5.12
C ASP A 53 -0.86 -4.53 4.75
N HIS A 54 -1.18 -4.51 3.44
CA HIS A 54 -2.38 -5.12 2.89
C HIS A 54 -2.28 -6.65 2.91
N ASP A 55 -1.14 -7.26 2.57
CA ASP A 55 -0.93 -8.71 2.76
C ASP A 55 -1.20 -9.10 4.22
N LEU A 56 -0.61 -8.39 5.19
CA LEU A 56 -0.77 -8.65 6.62
C LEU A 56 -2.23 -8.55 7.08
N HIS A 57 -2.96 -7.56 6.56
CA HIS A 57 -4.38 -7.38 6.82
C HIS A 57 -5.20 -8.62 6.41
N HIS A 58 -4.92 -9.15 5.22
CA HIS A 58 -5.63 -10.31 4.66
C HIS A 58 -5.11 -11.65 5.23
N ARG A 59 -3.80 -11.80 5.42
CA ARG A 59 -3.12 -13.01 5.90
C ARG A 59 -3.52 -13.37 7.33
N LYS A 60 -3.72 -12.38 8.20
CA LYS A 60 -4.10 -12.60 9.61
C LYS A 60 -5.60 -12.88 9.80
N GLY A 61 -6.43 -12.58 8.80
CA GLY A 61 -7.84 -12.94 8.75
C GLY A 61 -8.75 -12.18 9.73
N TRP A 62 -10.02 -12.59 9.81
CA TRP A 62 -11.13 -11.78 10.29
C TRP A 62 -11.30 -11.60 11.81
N LYS A 63 -10.53 -12.30 12.66
CA LYS A 63 -10.66 -12.22 14.14
C LYS A 63 -9.52 -11.48 14.84
N LYS A 64 -8.35 -11.39 14.21
CA LYS A 64 -7.17 -10.67 14.71
C LYS A 64 -6.47 -10.03 13.51
N SER A 65 -7.11 -9.03 12.92
CA SER A 65 -6.53 -8.25 11.83
C SER A 65 -5.87 -6.97 12.37
N TYR A 66 -4.99 -6.41 11.53
CA TYR A 66 -4.14 -5.26 11.79
C TYR A 66 -4.04 -4.46 10.48
N ASN A 67 -3.48 -3.24 10.54
CA ASN A 67 -3.23 -2.41 9.36
C ASN A 67 -4.50 -2.19 8.49
N TYR A 68 -5.57 -1.63 9.08
CA TYR A 68 -6.85 -1.38 8.42
C TYR A 68 -6.82 -0.21 7.43
N GLY A 69 -5.77 0.60 7.45
CA GLY A 69 -5.56 1.69 6.52
C GLY A 69 -5.57 1.22 5.06
N LYS A 70 -6.24 1.98 4.19
CA LYS A 70 -6.30 1.69 2.75
C LYS A 70 -5.38 2.56 1.89
N GLN A 71 -4.98 3.70 2.43
CA GLN A 71 -4.11 4.67 1.75
C GLN A 71 -2.90 5.07 2.61
N THR A 72 -3.02 4.95 3.94
CA THR A 72 -2.05 5.40 4.94
C THR A 72 -2.21 4.57 6.21
N ARG A 73 -1.18 4.46 7.05
CA ARG A 73 -1.24 3.83 8.38
C ARG A 73 -1.49 4.79 9.55
N VAL A 74 -1.69 6.07 9.27
CA VAL A 74 -1.91 7.11 10.31
C VAL A 74 -2.95 6.67 11.35
N TRP A 75 -4.08 6.14 10.89
CA TRP A 75 -5.14 5.67 11.79
C TRP A 75 -4.78 4.40 12.53
N ASP A 76 -4.03 3.49 11.91
CA ASP A 76 -3.55 2.30 12.59
C ASP A 76 -2.63 2.63 13.75
N ARG A 77 -1.80 3.66 13.60
CA ARG A 77 -0.97 4.16 14.68
C ARG A 77 -1.78 4.84 15.78
N VAL A 78 -2.72 5.71 15.41
CA VAL A 78 -3.59 6.42 16.37
C VAL A 78 -4.40 5.44 17.21
N PHE A 79 -4.92 4.37 16.60
CA PHE A 79 -5.77 3.37 17.28
C PHE A 79 -5.02 2.11 17.71
N SER A 80 -3.69 2.08 17.56
CA SER A 80 -2.84 0.94 17.95
C SER A 80 -3.23 -0.38 17.29
N THR A 81 -3.64 -0.33 16.02
CA THR A 81 -3.93 -1.51 15.18
C THR A 81 -2.79 -1.84 14.21
N SER A 82 -1.61 -1.24 14.38
CA SER A 82 -0.40 -1.57 13.63
C SER A 82 0.23 -2.90 14.09
N THR A 83 0.85 -3.61 13.15
CA THR A 83 1.67 -4.81 13.42
C THR A 83 3.10 -4.60 12.90
N PRO A 84 4.11 -5.30 13.43
CA PRO A 84 5.44 -5.33 12.82
C PRO A 84 5.36 -5.76 11.35
N ILE A 85 6.14 -5.08 10.50
CA ILE A 85 6.30 -5.34 9.07
C ILE A 85 7.67 -5.95 8.78
N GLU A 86 7.78 -6.79 7.76
CA GLU A 86 9.04 -7.39 7.31
C GLU A 86 9.82 -6.40 6.41
N CYS A 87 9.12 -5.58 5.63
CA CYS A 87 9.65 -4.54 4.74
C CYS A 87 10.03 -3.25 5.49
N ALA A 88 10.66 -3.37 6.65
CA ALA A 88 11.32 -2.24 7.32
C ALA A 88 12.45 -1.68 6.44
N SER A 89 12.73 -0.38 6.51
CA SER A 89 13.69 0.30 5.63
C SER A 89 15.10 -0.31 5.62
N GLU A 90 15.50 -0.90 6.75
CA GLU A 90 16.76 -1.62 6.95
C GLU A 90 16.81 -3.00 6.28
N ASN A 91 15.65 -3.59 5.94
CA ASN A 91 15.52 -4.89 5.31
C ASN A 91 15.29 -4.81 3.79
N ILE A 92 15.24 -3.61 3.22
CA ILE A 92 14.98 -3.41 1.79
C ILE A 92 16.27 -3.64 1.00
N ASP A 93 16.19 -4.50 -0.01
CA ASP A 93 17.22 -4.66 -1.02
C ASP A 93 17.11 -3.52 -2.05
N TYR A 94 18.07 -2.61 -2.01
CA TYR A 94 18.18 -1.50 -2.97
C TYR A 94 19.06 -1.83 -4.19
N GLU A 95 19.70 -3.00 -4.23
CA GLU A 95 20.51 -3.45 -5.37
C GLU A 95 19.64 -4.17 -6.41
N ASN A 96 18.72 -5.03 -5.98
CA ASN A 96 17.85 -5.82 -6.87
C ASN A 96 16.42 -5.26 -6.91
N SER A 97 16.25 -4.09 -7.53
CA SER A 97 14.94 -3.45 -7.67
C SER A 97 14.07 -4.10 -8.75
N ALA A 98 12.78 -4.27 -8.46
CA ALA A 98 11.76 -4.62 -9.45
C ALA A 98 11.12 -3.34 -10.03
N PRO A 99 11.25 -3.06 -11.33
CA PRO A 99 10.62 -1.90 -11.92
C PRO A 99 9.11 -2.11 -11.98
N THR A 100 8.34 -1.26 -11.30
CA THR A 100 6.89 -1.22 -11.47
C THR A 100 6.51 -0.26 -12.58
N PRO A 101 5.71 -0.71 -13.58
CA PRO A 101 5.35 0.13 -14.70
C PRO A 101 4.39 1.22 -14.23
N LEU A 102 4.83 2.48 -14.37
CA LEU A 102 3.94 3.65 -14.30
C LEU A 102 3.07 3.79 -15.56
N PHE A 103 3.38 3.03 -16.62
CA PHE A 103 2.76 3.04 -17.95
C PHE A 103 2.75 1.65 -18.59
#